data_AF-F4XQA4-F1
#
_entry.id   AF-F4XQA4-F1
#
_cell.length_a   1.000
_cell.length_b   1.000
_cell.length_c   1.000
_cell.angle_alpha   90.00
_cell.angle_beta   90.00
_cell.angle_gamma   90.00
#
_symmetry.space_group_name_H-M   'P 1'
#
loop_
_entity.id
_entity.type
_entity.pdbx_description
1 polymer ?
#
loop_
_entity_poly.entity_id
_entity_poly.type
_entity_poly.pdbx_seq_one_letter_code
_entity_poly.pdbx_strand_id
1 'polypeptide(L)'
;MSNAFRELLKKVGSGVHTGKALTREEATTATRLMLTQEATPAQIGAFMIAHRIKRPTSEELAGMLDAYDQLGPRLHPWDINHGQDTSRSVSSSPSLGVTALGTPYDGRSRTAPVTPLTALVLATAGVPVVMHGGDCMPTKYGVPLIEIWQGLGMDFSQLSVPQVQQVLETTGLGFIYLPQHFPQAHQLVSYRDQIGKRPPIATMELLWSAYRSADQAETHYVAGYVHPPTENLFRQTCQLRLVKNFTFVKGLEGSCDLPRDRTAIIAISQPSASQGFERLLLHPSEYGLAGKEVPFESTTKLLAQYQEILKGKSNPLMPAAIWNGGFYLWRCGVCPDFRAGLARAEDLFTSGNVEQKFKEIVDYLHKLK
;
A
#
# COMPACT_ATOMS: atom_id res chain seq x y z
N MET A 1 8.68 -14.51 -29.98
CA MET A 1 7.21 -14.59 -29.80
C MET A 1 6.93 -15.83 -28.97
N SER A 2 6.29 -15.70 -27.81
CA SER A 2 5.96 -16.85 -26.96
C SER A 2 4.65 -17.50 -27.41
N ASN A 3 4.71 -18.74 -27.89
CA ASN A 3 3.52 -19.52 -28.24
C ASN A 3 2.69 -19.88 -26.99
N ALA A 4 3.36 -20.18 -25.87
CA ALA A 4 2.70 -20.44 -24.60
C ALA A 4 1.87 -19.24 -24.14
N PHE A 5 2.45 -18.03 -24.20
CA PHE A 5 1.72 -16.82 -23.83
C PHE A 5 0.55 -16.52 -24.77
N ARG A 6 0.69 -16.84 -26.07
CA ARG A 6 -0.38 -16.66 -27.06
C ARG A 6 -1.63 -17.47 -26.69
N GLU A 7 -1.50 -18.68 -26.16
CA GLU A 7 -2.66 -19.48 -25.73
C GLU A 7 -3.36 -18.88 -24.51
N LEU A 8 -2.61 -18.32 -23.56
CA LEU A 8 -3.17 -17.59 -22.42
C LEU A 8 -3.90 -16.31 -22.88
N LEU A 9 -3.31 -15.57 -23.82
CA LEU A 9 -3.93 -14.40 -24.42
C LEU A 9 -5.22 -14.74 -25.15
N LYS A 10 -5.28 -15.84 -25.91
CA LYS A 10 -6.52 -16.28 -26.58
C LYS A 10 -7.65 -16.57 -25.59
N LYS A 11 -7.35 -17.15 -24.42
CA LYS A 11 -8.35 -17.39 -23.37
C LYS A 11 -8.94 -16.09 -22.84
N VAL A 12 -8.09 -15.10 -22.57
CA VAL A 12 -8.52 -13.82 -21.99
C VAL A 12 -9.16 -12.90 -23.04
N GLY A 13 -8.69 -12.94 -24.29
CA GLY A 13 -9.04 -12.01 -25.35
C GLY A 13 -10.04 -12.50 -26.39
N SER A 14 -10.70 -13.65 -26.19
CA SER A 14 -11.63 -14.24 -27.16
C SER A 14 -12.96 -13.48 -27.33
N GLY A 15 -13.29 -12.54 -26.44
CA GLY A 15 -14.49 -11.69 -26.51
C GLY A 15 -15.32 -11.68 -25.22
N VAL A 16 -16.35 -10.83 -25.15
CA VAL A 16 -17.16 -10.61 -23.92
C VAL A 16 -17.86 -11.89 -23.43
N HIS A 17 -18.31 -12.74 -24.35
CA HIS A 17 -19.07 -13.96 -24.02
C HIS A 17 -18.25 -15.25 -24.10
N THR A 18 -17.04 -15.17 -24.65
CA THR A 18 -16.17 -16.32 -24.95
C THR A 18 -14.87 -16.27 -24.17
N GLY A 19 -14.57 -15.14 -23.51
CA GLY A 19 -13.45 -14.96 -22.61
C GLY A 19 -13.53 -15.96 -21.44
N LYS A 20 -12.44 -16.65 -21.18
CA LYS A 20 -12.30 -17.57 -20.05
C LYS A 20 -11.38 -16.95 -19.00
N ALA A 21 -11.73 -17.13 -17.73
CA ALA A 21 -10.80 -16.85 -16.65
C ALA A 21 -9.62 -17.81 -16.75
N LEU A 22 -8.42 -17.30 -16.47
CA LEU A 22 -7.25 -18.14 -16.25
C LEU A 22 -7.35 -18.80 -14.87
N THR A 23 -6.81 -20.01 -14.75
CA THR A 23 -6.56 -20.58 -13.43
C THR A 23 -5.47 -19.78 -12.69
N ARG A 24 -5.31 -20.00 -11.38
CA ARG A 24 -4.24 -19.39 -10.59
C ARG A 24 -2.86 -19.65 -11.21
N GLU A 25 -2.56 -20.90 -11.58
CA GLU A 25 -1.30 -21.31 -12.21
C GLU A 25 -1.09 -20.67 -13.59
N GLU A 26 -2.16 -20.57 -14.40
CA GLU A 26 -2.11 -19.92 -15.70
C GLU A 26 -1.86 -18.42 -15.57
N ALA A 27 -2.48 -17.76 -14.58
CA ALA A 27 -2.23 -16.35 -14.29
C ALA A 27 -0.79 -16.13 -13.77
N THR A 28 -0.27 -17.01 -12.90
CA THR A 28 1.14 -16.99 -12.50
C THR A 28 2.06 -17.10 -13.71
N THR A 29 1.76 -18.03 -14.61
CA THR A 29 2.55 -18.23 -15.84
C THR A 29 2.47 -17.02 -16.78
N ALA A 30 1.28 -16.47 -17.00
CA ALA A 30 1.11 -15.26 -17.80
C ALA A 30 1.94 -14.11 -17.23
N THR A 31 1.81 -13.83 -15.93
CA THR A 31 2.55 -12.74 -15.28
C THR A 31 4.05 -12.96 -15.31
N ARG A 32 4.54 -14.18 -15.05
CA ARG A 32 5.97 -14.50 -15.17
C ARG A 32 6.49 -14.20 -16.57
N LEU A 33 5.81 -14.67 -17.61
CA LEU A 33 6.19 -14.45 -19.01
C LEU A 33 6.16 -12.97 -19.43
N MET A 34 5.28 -12.16 -18.81
CA MET A 34 5.28 -10.70 -18.98
C MET A 34 6.48 -10.06 -18.28
N LEU A 35 6.76 -10.45 -17.04
CA LEU A 35 7.86 -9.91 -16.23
C LEU A 35 9.24 -10.28 -16.81
N THR A 36 9.42 -11.48 -17.34
CA THR A 36 10.67 -11.96 -17.94
C THR A 36 10.85 -11.53 -19.40
N GLN A 37 9.92 -10.76 -19.97
CA GLN A 37 9.91 -10.32 -21.38
C GLN A 37 9.96 -11.47 -22.40
N GLU A 38 9.53 -12.68 -22.02
CA GLU A 38 9.35 -13.80 -22.97
C GLU A 38 8.14 -13.57 -23.90
N ALA A 39 7.10 -12.92 -23.39
CA ALA A 39 6.02 -12.36 -24.19
C ALA A 39 6.50 -11.09 -24.91
N THR A 40 6.14 -10.93 -26.18
CA THR A 40 6.53 -9.71 -26.93
C THR A 40 5.74 -8.49 -26.46
N PRO A 41 6.22 -7.26 -26.69
CA PRO A 41 5.48 -6.04 -26.35
C PRO A 41 4.03 -6.02 -26.85
N ALA A 42 3.80 -6.48 -28.09
CA ALA A 42 2.45 -6.60 -28.65
C ALA A 42 1.58 -7.61 -27.89
N GLN A 43 2.14 -8.75 -27.48
CA GLN A 43 1.43 -9.75 -26.68
C GLN A 43 1.10 -9.21 -25.29
N ILE A 44 2.06 -8.57 -24.62
CA ILE A 44 1.89 -7.96 -23.29
C ILE A 44 0.80 -6.89 -23.32
N GLY A 45 0.86 -5.97 -24.29
CA GLY A 45 -0.13 -4.90 -24.43
C GLY A 45 -1.53 -5.44 -24.72
N ALA A 46 -1.64 -6.41 -25.64
CA ALA A 46 -2.91 -7.08 -25.94
C ALA A 46 -3.50 -7.79 -24.71
N PHE A 47 -2.65 -8.48 -23.92
CA PHE A 47 -3.09 -9.14 -22.70
C PHE A 47 -3.59 -8.16 -21.65
N MET A 48 -2.83 -7.10 -21.39
CA MET A 48 -3.18 -6.08 -20.40
C MET A 48 -4.57 -5.46 -20.67
N ILE A 49 -4.87 -5.13 -21.93
CA ILE A 49 -6.15 -4.51 -22.28
C ILE A 49 -7.29 -5.54 -22.33
N ALA A 50 -7.06 -6.73 -22.88
CA ALA A 50 -8.05 -7.81 -22.88
C ALA A 50 -8.44 -8.20 -21.45
N HIS A 51 -7.45 -8.35 -20.56
CA HIS A 51 -7.66 -8.68 -19.15
C HIS A 51 -8.40 -7.57 -18.41
N ARG A 52 -8.10 -6.30 -18.71
CA ARG A 52 -8.84 -5.14 -18.18
C ARG A 52 -10.32 -5.18 -18.58
N ILE A 53 -10.62 -5.44 -19.86
CA ILE A 53 -11.98 -5.48 -20.39
C ILE A 53 -12.76 -6.66 -19.80
N LYS A 54 -12.16 -7.85 -19.75
CA LYS A 54 -12.74 -9.05 -19.11
C LYS A 54 -13.01 -8.85 -17.62
N ARG A 55 -12.14 -8.08 -16.95
CA ARG A 55 -11.97 -7.94 -15.50
C ARG A 55 -11.35 -9.20 -14.87
N PRO A 56 -10.39 -9.03 -13.94
CA PRO A 56 -9.71 -10.16 -13.32
C PRO A 56 -10.61 -10.89 -12.31
N THR A 57 -10.42 -12.19 -12.13
CA THR A 57 -10.96 -12.94 -10.99
C THR A 57 -9.98 -12.94 -9.81
N SER A 58 -10.42 -13.42 -8.65
CA SER A 58 -9.58 -13.53 -7.45
C SER A 58 -8.45 -14.55 -7.60
N GLU A 59 -8.69 -15.65 -8.34
CA GLU A 59 -7.69 -16.66 -8.69
C GLU A 59 -6.62 -16.08 -9.61
N GLU A 60 -7.03 -15.28 -10.60
CA GLU A 60 -6.10 -14.57 -11.47
C GLU A 60 -5.24 -13.60 -10.66
N LEU A 61 -5.85 -12.78 -9.78
CA LEU A 61 -5.12 -11.86 -8.93
C LEU A 61 -4.15 -12.59 -7.98
N ALA A 62 -4.56 -13.73 -7.41
CA ALA A 62 -3.70 -14.57 -6.58
C ALA A 62 -2.50 -15.13 -7.37
N GLY A 63 -2.74 -15.60 -8.60
CA GLY A 63 -1.67 -16.11 -9.46
C GLY A 63 -0.66 -15.03 -9.86
N MET A 64 -1.14 -13.81 -10.15
CA MET A 64 -0.27 -12.67 -10.41
C MET A 64 0.62 -12.33 -9.19
N LEU A 65 0.05 -12.38 -7.98
CA LEU A 65 0.81 -12.20 -6.73
C LEU A 65 1.85 -13.31 -6.54
N ASP A 66 1.52 -14.56 -6.84
CA ASP A 66 2.49 -15.66 -6.76
C ASP A 66 3.69 -15.47 -7.70
N ALA A 67 3.47 -14.89 -8.89
CA ALA A 67 4.57 -14.55 -9.80
C ALA A 67 5.44 -13.41 -9.26
N TYR A 68 4.82 -12.39 -8.65
CA TYR A 68 5.54 -11.36 -7.89
C TYR A 68 6.29 -11.96 -6.71
N ASP A 69 5.79 -13.07 -6.15
CA ASP A 69 6.45 -13.81 -5.09
C ASP A 69 7.67 -14.60 -5.53
N GLN A 70 7.63 -15.14 -6.74
CA GLN A 70 8.74 -15.89 -7.32
C GLN A 70 9.88 -14.98 -7.79
N LEU A 71 9.56 -13.79 -8.32
CA LEU A 71 10.53 -12.94 -9.02
C LEU A 71 10.89 -11.64 -8.29
N GLY A 72 10.01 -11.16 -7.41
CA GLY A 72 10.16 -9.86 -6.76
C GLY A 72 11.10 -9.88 -5.55
N PRO A 73 11.46 -8.70 -5.04
CA PRO A 73 12.29 -8.57 -3.85
C PRO A 73 11.61 -9.19 -2.63
N ARG A 74 12.42 -9.58 -1.65
CA ARG A 74 11.95 -10.15 -0.38
C ARG A 74 12.59 -9.43 0.79
N LEU A 75 11.74 -8.90 1.67
CA LEU A 75 12.08 -8.52 3.03
C LEU A 75 11.73 -9.70 3.95
N HIS A 76 12.60 -9.96 4.92
CA HIS A 76 12.54 -11.14 5.77
C HIS A 76 11.98 -10.80 7.15
N PRO A 77 11.32 -11.75 7.83
CA PRO A 77 10.93 -11.57 9.22
C PRO A 77 12.15 -11.35 10.11
N TRP A 78 11.97 -10.51 11.12
CA TRP A 78 12.90 -10.28 12.21
C TRP A 78 12.14 -10.33 13.54
N ASP A 79 12.83 -10.34 14.67
CA ASP A 79 12.15 -10.19 15.96
C ASP A 79 11.64 -8.75 16.09
N ILE A 80 10.37 -8.54 15.74
CA ILE A 80 9.69 -7.24 15.81
C ILE A 80 9.65 -6.72 17.26
N ASN A 81 9.80 -7.60 18.25
CA ASN A 81 9.80 -7.24 19.67
C ASN A 81 11.22 -6.98 20.23
N HIS A 82 12.29 -7.18 19.45
CA HIS A 82 13.65 -6.89 19.91
C HIS A 82 13.78 -5.41 20.29
N GLY A 83 14.06 -5.12 21.56
CA GLY A 83 14.28 -3.77 22.08
C GLY A 83 13.02 -3.02 22.52
N GLN A 84 11.81 -3.61 22.43
CA GLN A 84 10.66 -3.04 23.11
C GLN A 84 10.78 -3.30 24.61
N ASP A 85 10.80 -2.22 25.41
CA ASP A 85 10.68 -2.29 26.86
C ASP A 85 9.30 -2.88 27.19
N THR A 86 9.29 -4.19 27.47
CA THR A 86 8.11 -4.99 27.84
C THR A 86 7.36 -4.46 29.07
N SER A 87 7.91 -3.46 29.78
CA SER A 87 7.19 -2.74 30.84
C SER A 87 6.10 -1.79 30.31
N ARG A 88 6.11 -1.44 29.03
CA ARG A 88 5.05 -0.66 28.36
C ARG A 88 4.07 -1.59 27.64
N SER A 89 3.42 -2.47 28.41
CA SER A 89 2.28 -3.24 27.94
C SER A 89 1.12 -2.28 27.63
N VAL A 90 1.01 -1.87 26.36
CA VAL A 90 -0.16 -1.17 25.84
C VAL A 90 -0.95 -2.19 25.03
N SER A 91 -2.11 -2.57 25.57
CA SER A 91 -3.14 -3.42 24.97
C SER A 91 -2.85 -4.93 24.91
N SER A 92 -3.83 -5.72 25.36
CA SER A 92 -3.92 -7.18 25.26
C SER A 92 -4.23 -7.68 23.84
N SER A 93 -4.16 -6.81 22.83
CA SER A 93 -4.44 -7.17 21.43
C SER A 93 -3.16 -7.65 20.74
N PRO A 94 -3.17 -8.80 20.04
CA PRO A 94 -2.01 -9.27 19.31
C PRO A 94 -1.57 -8.24 18.26
N SER A 95 -0.26 -7.99 18.16
CA SER A 95 0.35 -7.24 17.05
C SER A 95 -0.07 -7.88 15.72
N LEU A 96 -0.44 -7.06 14.73
CA LEU A 96 -0.75 -7.53 13.38
C LEU A 96 0.50 -7.73 12.50
N GLY A 97 1.69 -7.59 13.10
CA GLY A 97 2.97 -7.67 12.41
C GLY A 97 3.29 -6.42 11.59
N VAL A 98 3.89 -6.61 10.42
CA VAL A 98 4.29 -5.51 9.53
C VAL A 98 3.10 -5.02 8.72
N THR A 99 2.83 -3.72 8.77
CA THR A 99 1.76 -3.07 8.01
C THR A 99 2.24 -2.73 6.60
N ALA A 100 1.67 -3.38 5.59
CA ALA A 100 1.94 -3.10 4.18
C ALA A 100 0.89 -2.11 3.64
N LEU A 101 1.27 -0.84 3.43
CA LEU A 101 0.36 0.19 2.91
C LEU A 101 0.42 0.27 1.38
N GLY A 102 -0.49 -0.44 0.71
CA GLY A 102 -0.63 -0.49 -0.74
C GLY A 102 -1.43 0.69 -1.31
N THR A 103 -0.74 1.59 -2.03
CA THR A 103 -1.36 2.75 -2.69
C THR A 103 -1.15 2.70 -4.21
N PRO A 104 -2.02 3.34 -5.01
CA PRO A 104 -1.90 3.34 -6.46
C PRO A 104 -0.58 3.99 -6.90
N TYR A 105 0.18 3.28 -7.70
CA TYR A 105 1.48 3.78 -8.17
C TYR A 105 1.36 4.98 -9.12
N ASP A 106 0.21 5.20 -9.76
CA ASP A 106 -0.03 6.38 -10.61
C ASP A 106 -0.19 7.69 -9.82
N GLY A 107 0.10 7.65 -8.52
CA GLY A 107 0.31 8.81 -7.67
C GLY A 107 -0.98 9.50 -7.24
N ARG A 108 -0.84 10.68 -6.65
CA ARG A 108 -1.96 11.52 -6.20
C ARG A 108 -2.00 12.82 -7.01
N SER A 109 -3.16 13.24 -7.48
CA SER A 109 -3.26 14.45 -8.32
C SER A 109 -4.38 15.41 -7.96
N ARG A 110 -5.32 15.02 -7.09
CA ARG A 110 -6.47 15.88 -6.73
C ARG A 110 -6.44 16.33 -5.29
N THR A 111 -6.08 15.45 -4.36
CA THR A 111 -6.13 15.72 -2.91
C THR A 111 -4.76 15.45 -2.30
N ALA A 112 -4.32 16.24 -1.33
CA ALA A 112 -3.05 16.02 -0.64
C ALA A 112 -3.00 14.60 -0.04
N PRO A 113 -2.01 13.77 -0.39
CA PRO A 113 -1.86 12.46 0.22
C PRO A 113 -1.55 12.64 1.71
N VAL A 114 -2.03 11.72 2.56
CA VAL A 114 -1.72 11.72 3.99
C VAL A 114 -1.10 10.40 4.46
N THR A 115 -1.07 9.38 3.58
CA THR A 115 -0.46 8.08 3.85
C THR A 115 1.00 8.19 4.34
N PRO A 116 1.88 9.08 3.80
CA PRO A 116 3.24 9.26 4.34
C PRO A 116 3.28 9.69 5.81
N LEU A 117 2.41 10.62 6.22
CA LEU A 117 2.29 11.02 7.64
C LEU A 117 1.74 9.88 8.49
N THR A 118 0.80 9.10 7.96
CA THR A 118 0.26 7.90 8.63
C THR A 118 1.35 6.85 8.87
N ALA A 119 2.23 6.62 7.89
CA ALA A 119 3.35 5.71 8.03
C ALA A 119 4.33 6.16 9.12
N LEU A 120 4.63 7.47 9.20
CA LEU A 120 5.47 8.02 10.26
C LEU A 120 4.82 7.90 11.65
N VAL A 121 3.51 8.13 11.77
CA VAL A 121 2.77 7.93 13.03
C VAL A 121 2.84 6.48 13.50
N LEU A 122 2.62 5.52 12.60
CA LEU A 122 2.72 4.09 12.89
C LEU A 122 4.14 3.68 13.31
N ALA A 123 5.16 4.10 12.56
CA ALA A 123 6.55 3.83 12.90
C ALA A 123 6.94 4.46 14.26
N THR A 124 6.42 5.66 14.56
CA THR A 124 6.61 6.33 15.86
C THR A 124 5.96 5.52 17.01
N ALA A 125 4.83 4.88 16.74
CA ALA A 125 4.14 4.02 17.68
C ALA A 125 4.69 2.58 17.75
N GLY A 126 5.78 2.28 17.06
CA GLY A 126 6.42 0.96 17.06
C GLY A 126 5.74 -0.07 16.15
N VAL A 127 4.82 0.34 15.28
CA VAL A 127 4.22 -0.53 14.25
C VAL A 127 5.10 -0.45 12.99
N PRO A 128 5.77 -1.53 12.57
CA PRO A 128 6.59 -1.49 11.37
C PRO A 128 5.72 -1.31 10.12
N VAL A 129 6.15 -0.44 9.22
CA VAL A 129 5.44 -0.11 7.99
C VAL A 129 6.33 -0.39 6.79
N VAL A 130 5.79 -1.12 5.83
CA VAL A 130 6.38 -1.27 4.50
C VAL A 130 5.47 -0.62 3.47
N MET A 131 6.07 0.21 2.64
CA MET A 131 5.43 0.83 1.49
C MET A 131 6.18 0.45 0.22
N HIS A 132 5.54 0.62 -0.92
CA HIS A 132 6.15 0.35 -2.22
C HIS A 132 5.58 1.30 -3.26
N GLY A 133 6.37 1.59 -4.28
CA GLY A 133 6.02 2.56 -5.32
C GLY A 133 7.14 2.72 -6.33
N GLY A 134 6.89 3.43 -7.42
CA GLY A 134 7.89 3.76 -8.42
C GLY A 134 7.87 5.24 -8.75
N ASP A 135 8.38 5.57 -9.93
CA ASP A 135 8.31 6.90 -10.52
C ASP A 135 6.87 7.32 -10.86
N CYS A 136 6.73 8.57 -11.28
CA CYS A 136 5.51 9.06 -11.90
C CYS A 136 5.11 8.15 -13.06
N MET A 137 3.87 7.66 -13.05
CA MET A 137 3.41 6.68 -14.02
C MET A 137 1.95 6.90 -14.46
N PRO A 138 1.58 6.39 -15.65
CA PRO A 138 0.23 6.44 -16.18
C PRO A 138 -0.81 5.75 -15.28
N THR A 139 -2.08 6.14 -15.35
CA THR A 139 -2.66 7.13 -16.27
C THR A 139 -2.83 8.51 -15.65
N LYS A 140 -2.66 8.62 -14.33
CA LYS A 140 -2.93 9.86 -13.60
C LYS A 140 -1.76 10.82 -13.63
N TYR A 141 -0.53 10.32 -13.67
CA TYR A 141 0.69 11.13 -13.54
C TYR A 141 0.66 12.03 -12.31
N GLY A 142 0.14 11.51 -11.19
CA GLY A 142 0.13 12.20 -9.92
C GLY A 142 1.49 12.11 -9.23
N VAL A 143 1.66 12.85 -8.13
CA VAL A 143 2.89 12.79 -7.32
C VAL A 143 3.07 11.35 -6.79
N PRO A 144 4.19 10.68 -7.12
CA PRO A 144 4.50 9.36 -6.59
C PRO A 144 5.03 9.47 -5.15
N LEU A 145 4.94 8.38 -4.39
CA LEU A 145 5.44 8.35 -3.01
C LEU A 145 6.94 8.65 -2.92
N ILE A 146 7.74 8.22 -3.90
CA ILE A 146 9.19 8.42 -3.88
C ILE A 146 9.58 9.91 -3.94
N GLU A 147 8.87 10.72 -4.72
CA GLU A 147 9.11 12.18 -4.78
C GLU A 147 8.78 12.86 -3.45
N ILE A 148 7.73 12.39 -2.76
CA ILE A 148 7.38 12.90 -1.42
C ILE A 148 8.47 12.55 -0.43
N TRP A 149 8.94 11.30 -0.42
CA TRP A 149 10.00 10.86 0.48
C TRP A 149 11.30 11.63 0.24
N GLN A 150 11.73 11.75 -1.02
CA GLN A 150 12.92 12.52 -1.39
C GLN A 150 12.79 14.00 -1.02
N GLY A 151 11.61 14.60 -1.24
CA GLY A 151 11.32 15.98 -0.84
C GLY A 151 11.34 16.21 0.68
N LEU A 152 11.17 15.15 1.46
CA LEU A 152 11.36 15.15 2.91
C LEU A 152 12.79 14.79 3.35
N GLY A 153 13.72 14.54 2.41
CA GLY A 153 15.08 14.09 2.71
C GLY A 153 15.21 12.58 2.98
N MET A 154 14.16 11.80 2.77
CA MET A 154 14.16 10.34 2.88
C MET A 154 14.31 9.70 1.50
N ASP A 155 15.54 9.41 1.08
CA ASP A 155 15.78 8.85 -0.25
C ASP A 155 16.10 7.35 -0.18
N PHE A 156 15.08 6.55 -0.50
CA PHE A 156 15.17 5.09 -0.58
C PHE A 156 15.62 4.59 -1.96
N SER A 157 15.74 5.48 -2.96
CA SER A 157 15.90 5.06 -4.37
C SER A 157 17.25 4.41 -4.66
N GLN A 158 18.26 4.72 -3.87
CA GLN A 158 19.63 4.23 -4.04
C GLN A 158 19.97 3.03 -3.15
N LEU A 159 19.03 2.59 -2.31
CA LEU A 159 19.27 1.46 -1.43
C LEU A 159 19.20 0.14 -2.19
N SER A 160 19.92 -0.85 -1.68
CA SER A 160 19.71 -2.26 -1.99
C SER A 160 18.62 -2.85 -1.09
N VAL A 161 18.02 -3.97 -1.49
CA VAL A 161 17.01 -4.67 -0.66
C VAL A 161 17.52 -4.98 0.75
N PRO A 162 18.77 -5.45 0.97
CA PRO A 162 19.32 -5.61 2.32
C PRO A 162 19.41 -4.31 3.12
N GLN A 163 19.74 -3.18 2.48
CA GLN A 163 19.73 -1.88 3.17
C GLN A 163 18.30 -1.45 3.52
N VAL A 164 17.31 -1.69 2.65
CA VAL A 164 15.89 -1.45 2.99
C VAL A 164 15.48 -2.27 4.21
N GLN A 165 15.91 -3.54 4.30
CA GLN A 165 15.69 -4.38 5.47
C GLN A 165 16.29 -3.74 6.74
N GLN A 166 17.55 -3.29 6.69
CA GLN A 166 18.21 -2.63 7.83
C GLN A 166 17.48 -1.36 8.29
N VAL A 167 17.02 -0.53 7.35
CA VAL A 167 16.24 0.68 7.68
C VAL A 167 14.91 0.30 8.32
N LEU A 168 14.22 -0.70 7.79
CA LEU A 168 12.95 -1.19 8.34
C LEU A 168 13.12 -1.72 9.76
N GLU A 169 14.12 -2.58 10.00
CA GLU A 169 14.42 -3.16 11.32
C GLU A 169 14.81 -2.10 12.33
N THR A 170 15.60 -1.10 11.93
CA THR A 170 16.11 -0.07 12.83
C THR A 170 15.07 0.98 13.16
N THR A 171 14.32 1.43 12.15
CA THR A 171 13.51 2.66 12.25
C THR A 171 12.01 2.40 12.24
N GLY A 172 11.59 1.21 11.79
CA GLY A 172 10.20 0.84 11.61
C GLY A 172 9.58 1.26 10.27
N LEU A 173 10.33 1.87 9.34
CA LEU A 173 9.81 2.26 8.02
C LEU A 173 10.71 1.74 6.89
N GLY A 174 10.11 0.99 5.96
CA GLY A 174 10.76 0.52 4.74
C GLY A 174 10.01 0.94 3.48
N PHE A 175 10.73 1.24 2.40
CA PHE A 175 10.15 1.55 1.10
C PHE A 175 10.81 0.75 -0.02
N ILE A 176 10.01 -0.02 -0.75
CA ILE A 176 10.45 -0.75 -1.94
C ILE A 176 10.22 0.14 -3.17
N TYR A 177 11.30 0.78 -3.62
CA TYR A 177 11.35 1.51 -4.87
C TYR A 177 11.42 0.58 -6.09
N LEU A 178 10.36 0.56 -6.90
CA LEU A 178 10.14 -0.39 -8.00
C LEU A 178 11.28 -0.42 -9.04
N PRO A 179 11.79 0.71 -9.56
CA PRO A 179 12.84 0.70 -10.59
C PRO A 179 14.13 0.03 -10.12
N GLN A 180 14.49 0.21 -8.85
CA GLN A 180 15.71 -0.37 -8.26
C GLN A 180 15.51 -1.80 -7.79
N HIS A 181 14.40 -2.08 -7.11
CA HIS A 181 14.23 -3.34 -6.38
C HIS A 181 13.45 -4.40 -7.15
N PHE A 182 12.69 -4.02 -8.17
CA PHE A 182 11.95 -4.97 -9.01
C PHE A 182 11.93 -4.51 -10.49
N PRO A 183 13.10 -4.45 -11.15
CA PRO A 183 13.22 -3.91 -12.51
C PRO A 183 12.35 -4.64 -13.54
N GLN A 184 12.11 -5.96 -13.38
CA GLN A 184 11.20 -6.72 -14.26
C GLN A 184 9.76 -6.17 -14.23
N ALA A 185 9.26 -5.80 -13.05
CA ALA A 185 7.95 -5.17 -12.93
C ALA A 185 7.96 -3.72 -13.43
N HIS A 186 9.06 -2.99 -13.20
CA HIS A 186 9.22 -1.62 -13.73
C HIS A 186 9.18 -1.57 -15.26
N GLN A 187 9.74 -2.55 -15.98
CA GLN A 187 9.69 -2.61 -17.44
C GLN A 187 8.25 -2.54 -18.00
N LEU A 188 7.27 -3.07 -17.26
CA LEU A 188 5.85 -3.05 -17.65
C LEU A 188 5.25 -1.64 -17.62
N VAL A 189 5.86 -0.68 -16.92
CA VAL A 189 5.41 0.72 -16.85
C VAL A 189 5.39 1.37 -18.23
N SER A 190 6.41 1.11 -19.06
CA SER A 190 6.47 1.65 -20.43
C SER A 190 5.28 1.21 -21.30
N TYR A 191 4.84 -0.05 -21.16
CA TYR A 191 3.66 -0.55 -21.88
C TYR A 191 2.37 0.05 -21.32
N ARG A 192 2.28 0.23 -19.99
CA ARG A 192 1.13 0.92 -19.37
C ARG A 192 0.97 2.34 -19.90
N ASP A 193 2.08 3.01 -20.19
CA ASP A 193 2.10 4.39 -20.68
C ASP A 193 1.57 4.46 -22.10
N GLN A 194 2.08 3.59 -22.98
CA GLN A 194 1.59 3.46 -24.35
C GLN A 194 0.10 3.07 -24.43
N ILE A 195 -0.38 2.23 -23.50
CA ILE A 195 -1.80 1.81 -23.45
C ILE A 195 -2.72 2.91 -22.91
N GLY A 196 -2.23 3.77 -22.00
CA GLY A 196 -3.01 4.85 -21.41
C GLY A 196 -4.19 4.40 -20.53
N LYS A 197 -4.15 3.17 -20.00
CA LYS A 197 -5.16 2.61 -19.07
C LYS A 197 -4.50 1.80 -17.96
N ARG A 198 -5.16 1.70 -16.80
CA ARG A 198 -4.70 0.85 -15.69
C ARG A 198 -4.96 -0.64 -15.98
N PRO A 199 -3.95 -1.48 -16.24
CA PRO A 199 -4.18 -2.92 -16.34
C PRO A 199 -4.53 -3.55 -14.97
N PRO A 200 -5.07 -4.78 -14.93
CA PRO A 200 -5.30 -5.51 -13.68
C PRO A 200 -4.06 -5.71 -12.80
N ILE A 201 -2.86 -5.74 -13.37
CA ILE A 201 -1.60 -5.77 -12.59
C ILE A 201 -1.48 -4.54 -11.66
N ALA A 202 -2.00 -3.37 -12.06
CA ALA A 202 -2.04 -2.17 -11.20
C ALA A 202 -3.03 -2.31 -10.03
N THR A 203 -4.06 -3.16 -10.15
CA THR A 203 -4.95 -3.51 -9.04
C THR A 203 -4.31 -4.54 -8.13
N MET A 204 -3.57 -5.49 -8.68
CA MET A 204 -2.82 -6.48 -7.90
C MET A 204 -1.70 -5.84 -7.08
N GLU A 205 -0.99 -4.86 -7.66
CA GLU A 205 0.07 -4.10 -6.97
C GLU A 205 -0.40 -3.52 -5.63
N LEU A 206 -1.67 -3.14 -5.50
CA LEU A 206 -2.26 -2.61 -4.26
C LEU A 206 -2.32 -3.64 -3.11
N LEU A 207 -2.28 -4.93 -3.44
CA LEU A 207 -2.34 -6.05 -2.49
C LEU A 207 -0.99 -6.78 -2.37
N TRP A 208 0.05 -6.27 -3.04
CA TRP A 208 1.38 -6.85 -2.99
C TRP A 208 2.16 -6.31 -1.77
N SER A 209 3.08 -7.13 -1.25
CA SER A 209 4.08 -6.71 -0.28
C SER A 209 5.37 -7.49 -0.54
N ALA A 210 6.52 -6.82 -0.41
CA ALA A 210 7.81 -7.50 -0.44
C ALA A 210 8.14 -8.19 0.90
N TYR A 211 7.44 -7.82 1.98
CA TYR A 211 7.63 -8.47 3.29
C TYR A 211 6.91 -9.82 3.33
N ARG A 212 7.69 -10.89 3.54
CA ARG A 212 7.20 -12.27 3.51
C ARG A 212 7.66 -13.09 4.70
N SER A 213 6.73 -13.34 5.61
CA SER A 213 6.88 -14.36 6.63
C SER A 213 6.40 -15.74 6.19
N ALA A 214 6.95 -16.77 6.85
CA ALA A 214 6.47 -18.15 6.72
C ALA A 214 5.05 -18.30 7.28
N ASP A 215 4.69 -17.52 8.31
CA ASP A 215 3.31 -17.36 8.74
C ASP A 215 2.77 -16.04 8.20
N GLN A 216 1.83 -16.10 7.25
CA GLN A 216 1.17 -14.90 6.71
C GLN A 216 0.37 -14.10 7.76
N ALA A 217 0.28 -14.58 9.00
CA ALA A 217 -0.22 -13.81 10.14
C ALA A 217 0.65 -12.61 10.51
N GLU A 218 1.91 -12.54 10.04
CA GLU A 218 2.86 -11.46 10.38
C GLU A 218 2.80 -10.25 9.43
N THR A 219 1.88 -10.24 8.46
CA THR A 219 1.67 -9.09 7.57
C THR A 219 0.23 -8.60 7.62
N HIS A 220 0.05 -7.33 7.97
CA HIS A 220 -1.22 -6.62 7.83
C HIS A 220 -1.29 -5.93 6.47
N TYR A 221 -2.09 -6.49 5.55
CA TYR A 221 -2.25 -5.92 4.22
C TYR A 221 -3.29 -4.80 4.23
N VAL A 222 -2.85 -3.59 3.91
CA VAL A 222 -3.73 -2.42 3.78
C VAL A 222 -3.77 -2.00 2.32
N ALA A 223 -4.96 -1.95 1.73
CA ALA A 223 -5.11 -1.57 0.33
C ALA A 223 -6.25 -0.57 0.12
N GLY A 224 -5.96 0.51 -0.60
CA GLY A 224 -6.96 1.44 -1.08
C GLY A 224 -7.64 0.99 -2.37
N TYR A 225 -8.91 1.33 -2.56
CA TYR A 225 -9.62 1.12 -3.82
C TYR A 225 -10.69 2.19 -4.07
N VAL A 226 -11.17 2.29 -5.31
CA VAL A 226 -12.23 3.25 -5.70
C VAL A 226 -13.57 2.57 -5.91
N HIS A 227 -13.56 1.43 -6.60
CA HIS A 227 -14.78 0.72 -7.01
C HIS A 227 -15.15 -0.37 -5.99
N PRO A 228 -16.35 -0.36 -5.40
CA PRO A 228 -16.76 -1.32 -4.37
C PRO A 228 -16.51 -2.81 -4.68
N PRO A 229 -16.69 -3.30 -5.94
CA PRO A 229 -16.41 -4.70 -6.26
C PRO A 229 -14.95 -5.12 -6.01
N THR A 230 -14.00 -4.19 -6.03
CA THR A 230 -12.58 -4.45 -5.74
C THR A 230 -12.36 -4.97 -4.32
N GLU A 231 -13.20 -4.57 -3.36
CA GLU A 231 -13.13 -5.09 -1.99
C GLU A 231 -13.33 -6.60 -1.95
N ASN A 232 -14.38 -7.10 -2.62
CA ASN A 232 -14.67 -8.54 -2.68
C ASN A 232 -13.54 -9.30 -3.39
N LEU A 233 -13.01 -8.74 -4.48
CA LEU A 233 -11.87 -9.29 -5.20
C LEU A 233 -10.66 -9.45 -4.26
N PHE A 234 -10.30 -8.40 -3.51
CA PHE A 234 -9.19 -8.45 -2.55
C PHE A 234 -9.43 -9.47 -1.43
N ARG A 235 -10.61 -9.50 -0.81
CA ARG A 235 -10.93 -10.45 0.26
C ARG A 235 -10.85 -11.90 -0.22
N GLN A 236 -11.39 -12.21 -1.40
CA GLN A 236 -11.31 -13.56 -1.97
C GLN A 236 -9.86 -13.94 -2.33
N THR A 237 -9.08 -13.01 -2.87
CA THR A 237 -7.65 -13.24 -3.12
C THR A 237 -6.86 -13.48 -1.82
N CYS A 238 -7.16 -12.73 -0.76
CA CYS A 238 -6.59 -12.97 0.57
C CYS A 238 -6.94 -14.36 1.09
N GLN A 239 -8.20 -14.79 0.96
CA GLN A 239 -8.64 -16.14 1.35
C GLN A 239 -7.87 -17.23 0.58
N LEU A 240 -7.72 -17.09 -0.74
CA LEU A 240 -6.96 -18.03 -1.58
C LEU A 240 -5.47 -18.07 -1.24
N ARG A 241 -4.91 -16.96 -0.73
CA ARG A 241 -3.51 -16.86 -0.32
C ARG A 241 -3.28 -17.13 1.17
N LEU A 242 -4.34 -17.37 1.95
CA LEU A 242 -4.31 -17.57 3.41
C LEU A 242 -3.85 -16.32 4.21
N VAL A 243 -4.10 -15.13 3.65
CA VAL A 243 -3.88 -13.85 4.34
C VAL A 243 -4.97 -13.64 5.39
N LYS A 244 -4.56 -13.53 6.66
CA LYS A 244 -5.48 -13.38 7.81
C LYS A 244 -5.75 -11.92 8.17
N ASN A 245 -4.75 -11.05 8.01
CA ASN A 245 -4.79 -9.67 8.47
C ASN A 245 -4.92 -8.70 7.30
N PHE A 246 -6.05 -8.01 7.20
CA PHE A 246 -6.24 -6.99 6.17
C PHE A 246 -7.09 -5.79 6.62
N THR A 247 -6.92 -4.68 5.90
CA THR A 247 -7.77 -3.49 5.94
C THR A 247 -7.93 -2.93 4.52
N PHE A 248 -9.13 -2.96 3.95
CA PHE A 248 -9.40 -2.43 2.62
C PHE A 248 -10.27 -1.20 2.71
N VAL A 249 -9.79 -0.10 2.13
CA VAL A 249 -10.40 1.22 2.27
C VAL A 249 -10.92 1.68 0.92
N LYS A 250 -12.17 2.13 0.86
CA LYS A 250 -12.66 2.93 -0.29
C LYS A 250 -12.11 4.36 -0.21
N GLY A 251 -10.80 4.47 -0.35
CA GLY A 251 -10.06 5.66 0.01
C GLY A 251 -9.98 6.70 -1.08
N LEU A 252 -9.40 7.84 -0.72
CA LEU A 252 -9.24 8.97 -1.62
C LEU A 252 -8.35 8.59 -2.81
N GLU A 253 -8.90 8.69 -4.00
CA GLU A 253 -8.27 8.32 -5.26
C GLU A 253 -7.74 6.88 -5.34
N GLY A 254 -8.27 5.99 -4.49
CA GLY A 254 -7.84 4.60 -4.38
C GLY A 254 -6.64 4.38 -3.46
N SER A 255 -6.21 5.38 -2.68
CA SER A 255 -5.20 5.23 -1.63
C SER A 255 -5.78 4.66 -0.34
N CYS A 256 -4.93 4.42 0.65
CA CYS A 256 -5.31 4.01 2.00
C CYS A 256 -5.89 5.17 2.85
N ASP A 257 -6.01 6.37 2.28
CA ASP A 257 -6.49 7.56 3.00
C ASP A 257 -8.01 7.54 3.15
N LEU A 258 -8.47 7.59 4.40
CA LEU A 258 -9.87 7.74 4.76
C LEU A 258 -10.39 9.13 4.36
N PRO A 259 -11.57 9.23 3.72
CA PRO A 259 -12.19 10.52 3.45
C PRO A 259 -12.72 11.17 4.74
N ARG A 260 -12.74 12.50 4.73
CA ARG A 260 -13.36 13.41 5.70
C ARG A 260 -14.64 14.06 5.17
N ASP A 261 -14.81 14.11 3.85
CA ASP A 261 -15.95 14.75 3.19
C ASP A 261 -17.18 13.84 3.03
N ARG A 262 -17.04 12.56 3.38
CA ARG A 262 -18.09 11.52 3.29
C ARG A 262 -17.79 10.38 4.25
N THR A 263 -18.75 9.45 4.40
CA THR A 263 -18.55 8.21 5.16
C THR A 263 -17.36 7.41 4.63
N ALA A 264 -16.45 7.06 5.52
CA ALA A 264 -15.38 6.12 5.22
C ALA A 264 -15.94 4.69 5.24
N ILE A 265 -15.77 3.98 4.13
CA ILE A 265 -16.19 2.58 3.96
C ILE A 265 -14.94 1.72 4.00
N ILE A 266 -14.84 0.86 5.01
CA ILE A 266 -13.64 0.07 5.28
C ILE A 266 -14.03 -1.37 5.57
N ALA A 267 -13.37 -2.34 4.95
CA ALA A 267 -13.46 -3.75 5.32
C ALA A 267 -12.21 -4.16 6.11
N ILE A 268 -12.40 -4.69 7.32
CA ILE A 268 -11.30 -5.15 8.18
C ILE A 268 -11.41 -6.65 8.42
N SER A 269 -10.29 -7.36 8.49
CA SER A 269 -10.31 -8.74 8.97
C SER A 269 -10.73 -8.77 10.44
N GLN A 270 -11.64 -9.68 10.76
CA GLN A 270 -12.18 -9.87 12.11
C GLN A 270 -12.50 -11.35 12.28
N PRO A 271 -11.55 -12.18 12.77
CA PRO A 271 -11.70 -13.63 12.83
C PRO A 271 -12.91 -14.12 13.64
N SER A 272 -13.36 -13.32 14.62
CA SER A 272 -14.53 -13.61 15.45
C SER A 272 -15.87 -13.37 14.73
N ALA A 273 -15.88 -12.64 13.61
CA ALA A 273 -17.08 -12.40 12.81
C ALA A 273 -17.44 -13.63 11.97
N SER A 274 -18.73 -13.82 11.69
CA SER A 274 -19.23 -15.00 10.94
C SER A 274 -18.65 -15.14 9.52
N GLN A 275 -18.29 -14.02 8.88
CA GLN A 275 -17.66 -14.00 7.56
C GLN A 275 -16.12 -13.85 7.64
N GLY A 276 -15.54 -13.81 8.85
CA GLY A 276 -14.12 -13.54 9.08
C GLY A 276 -13.69 -12.09 8.86
N PHE A 277 -14.65 -11.18 8.64
CA PHE A 277 -14.42 -9.75 8.42
C PHE A 277 -15.62 -8.91 8.84
N GLU A 278 -15.39 -7.61 9.02
CA GLU A 278 -16.40 -6.60 9.30
C GLU A 278 -16.30 -5.44 8.29
N ARG A 279 -17.43 -4.80 7.98
CA ARG A 279 -17.44 -3.52 7.27
C ARG A 279 -17.79 -2.39 8.22
N LEU A 280 -16.86 -1.45 8.35
CA LEU A 280 -17.04 -0.21 9.10
C LEU A 280 -17.59 0.88 8.18
N LEU A 281 -18.55 1.64 8.71
CA LEU A 281 -19.06 2.88 8.13
C LEU A 281 -18.80 4.00 9.11
N LEU A 282 -17.64 4.66 8.96
CA LEU A 282 -17.23 5.70 9.90
C LEU A 282 -17.61 7.06 9.34
N HIS A 283 -18.44 7.79 10.06
CA HIS A 283 -18.82 9.16 9.71
C HIS A 283 -17.86 10.14 10.40
N PRO A 284 -17.03 10.91 9.67
CA PRO A 284 -16.05 11.82 10.27
C PRO A 284 -16.67 12.85 11.23
N SER A 285 -17.95 13.20 11.04
CA SER A 285 -18.70 14.11 11.90
C SER A 285 -18.89 13.59 13.33
N GLU A 286 -18.98 12.27 13.52
CA GLU A 286 -19.11 11.64 14.86
C GLU A 286 -17.84 11.78 15.72
N TYR A 287 -16.74 12.17 15.07
CA TYR A 287 -15.42 12.36 15.67
C TYR A 287 -14.97 13.83 15.60
N GLY A 288 -15.83 14.76 15.16
CA GLY A 288 -15.48 16.17 15.01
C GLY A 288 -14.46 16.45 13.89
N LEU A 289 -14.28 15.50 12.96
CA LEU A 289 -13.25 15.53 11.91
C LEU A 289 -13.87 15.59 10.50
N ALA A 290 -15.15 15.93 10.36
CA ALA A 290 -15.72 16.23 9.06
C ALA A 290 -15.12 17.50 8.45
N GLY A 291 -14.93 17.52 7.14
CA GLY A 291 -14.46 18.69 6.42
C GLY A 291 -14.17 18.40 4.95
N LYS A 292 -13.84 19.45 4.19
CA LYS A 292 -13.38 19.29 2.81
C LYS A 292 -12.01 18.63 2.78
N GLU A 293 -11.77 17.81 1.75
CA GLU A 293 -10.44 17.31 1.48
C GLU A 293 -9.50 18.45 1.08
N VAL A 294 -8.27 18.40 1.59
CA VAL A 294 -7.22 19.35 1.18
C VAL A 294 -6.81 18.99 -0.26
N PRO A 295 -6.88 19.93 -1.22
CA PRO A 295 -6.46 19.65 -2.58
C PRO A 295 -4.95 19.44 -2.66
N PHE A 296 -4.51 18.61 -3.61
CA PHE A 296 -3.09 18.58 -3.99
C PHE A 296 -2.85 19.67 -5.02
N GLU A 297 -2.08 20.70 -4.63
CA GLU A 297 -1.77 21.83 -5.52
C GLU A 297 -0.37 21.70 -6.14
N SER A 298 0.64 21.36 -5.33
CA SER A 298 2.01 21.10 -5.77
C SER A 298 2.78 20.30 -4.73
N THR A 299 3.84 19.62 -5.15
CA THR A 299 4.75 18.91 -4.25
C THR A 299 5.38 19.86 -3.23
N THR A 300 5.78 21.07 -3.63
CA THR A 300 6.33 22.09 -2.72
C THR A 300 5.35 22.47 -1.61
N LYS A 301 4.07 22.73 -1.95
CA LYS A 301 3.05 23.10 -0.95
C LYS A 301 2.76 21.93 0.00
N LEU A 302 2.66 20.72 -0.54
CA LEU A 302 2.47 19.50 0.26
C LEU A 302 3.61 19.30 1.27
N LEU A 303 4.86 19.43 0.83
CA LEU A 303 6.03 19.27 1.69
C LEU A 303 6.10 20.35 2.77
N ALA A 304 5.74 21.60 2.45
CA ALA A 304 5.63 22.66 3.44
C ALA A 304 4.58 22.32 4.52
N GLN A 305 3.40 21.83 4.11
CA GLN A 305 2.35 21.39 5.04
C GLN A 305 2.80 20.22 5.92
N TYR A 306 3.53 19.25 5.35
CA TYR A 306 4.10 18.16 6.13
C TYR A 306 5.12 18.65 7.15
N GLN A 307 6.04 19.53 6.75
CA GLN A 307 7.05 20.08 7.66
C GLN A 307 6.44 20.88 8.81
N GLU A 308 5.33 21.58 8.59
CA GLU A 308 4.57 22.23 9.67
C GLU A 308 3.98 21.20 10.64
N ILE A 309 3.30 20.16 10.12
CA ILE A 309 2.70 19.08 10.93
C ILE A 309 3.76 18.35 11.75
N LEU A 310 4.90 18.02 11.13
CA LEU A 310 6.02 17.37 11.82
C LEU A 310 6.54 18.21 12.98
N LYS A 311 6.53 19.55 12.87
CA LYS A 311 6.90 20.49 13.96
C LYS A 311 5.75 20.73 14.96
N GLY A 312 4.70 19.92 14.94
CA GLY A 312 3.51 20.06 15.79
C GLY A 312 2.64 21.28 15.45
N LYS A 313 2.88 21.96 14.32
CA LYS A 313 2.09 23.12 13.91
C LYS A 313 0.84 22.66 13.16
N SER A 314 -0.31 23.13 13.63
CA SER A 314 -1.59 22.85 12.96
C SER A 314 -1.69 23.59 11.63
N ASN A 315 -2.24 22.92 10.63
CA ASN A 315 -2.58 23.45 9.32
C ASN A 315 -3.79 22.67 8.74
N PRO A 316 -4.33 23.02 7.56
CA PRO A 316 -5.52 22.36 7.02
C PRO A 316 -5.43 20.84 6.83
N LEU A 317 -4.23 20.27 6.75
CA LEU A 317 -4.01 18.83 6.55
C LEU A 317 -3.89 18.05 7.86
N MET A 318 -3.55 18.71 8.99
CA MET A 318 -3.44 18.08 10.31
C MET A 318 -4.70 17.27 10.69
N PRO A 319 -5.94 17.75 10.48
CA PRO A 319 -7.11 16.97 10.82
C PRO A 319 -7.25 15.67 10.00
N ALA A 320 -6.73 15.61 8.77
CA ALA A 320 -6.68 14.37 7.98
C ALA A 320 -5.57 13.42 8.48
N ALA A 321 -4.46 13.98 8.96
CA ALA A 321 -3.36 13.22 9.56
C ALA A 321 -3.79 12.55 10.87
N ILE A 322 -4.52 13.27 11.73
CA ILE A 322 -5.11 12.72 12.96
C ILE A 322 -6.17 11.66 12.64
N TRP A 323 -7.07 11.93 11.68
CA TRP A 323 -8.13 10.99 11.26
C TRP A 323 -7.56 9.64 10.80
N ASN A 324 -6.55 9.67 9.93
CA ASN A 324 -5.92 8.47 9.41
C ASN A 324 -5.00 7.82 10.44
N GLY A 325 -4.12 8.59 11.07
CA GLY A 325 -3.21 8.11 12.11
C GLY A 325 -3.96 7.40 13.23
N GLY A 326 -5.03 8.01 13.75
CA GLY A 326 -5.81 7.40 14.83
C GLY A 326 -6.55 6.14 14.42
N PHE A 327 -7.05 6.07 13.19
CA PHE A 327 -7.69 4.86 12.68
C PHE A 327 -6.68 3.71 12.60
N TYR A 328 -5.51 3.96 12.04
CA TYR A 328 -4.49 2.92 11.89
C TYR A 328 -3.83 2.55 13.22
N LEU A 329 -3.66 3.47 14.17
CA LEU A 329 -3.19 3.15 15.53
C LEU A 329 -4.16 2.21 16.25
N TRP A 330 -5.47 2.50 16.21
CA TRP A 330 -6.47 1.57 16.72
C TRP A 330 -6.45 0.25 15.98
N ARG A 331 -6.47 0.30 14.64
CA ARG A 331 -6.55 -0.90 13.80
C ARG A 331 -5.37 -1.84 14.03
N CYS A 332 -4.17 -1.31 14.26
CA CYS A 332 -2.96 -2.09 14.51
C CYS A 332 -2.80 -2.52 15.99
N GLY A 333 -3.81 -2.27 16.83
CA GLY A 333 -3.83 -2.72 18.23
C GLY A 333 -3.11 -1.80 19.21
N VAL A 334 -2.55 -0.67 18.75
CA VAL A 334 -1.84 0.30 19.61
C VAL A 334 -2.80 0.99 20.59
N CYS A 335 -4.05 1.20 20.16
CA CYS A 335 -5.07 1.85 20.98
C CYS A 335 -6.30 0.94 21.14
N PRO A 336 -6.97 0.95 22.31
CA PRO A 336 -8.09 0.04 22.60
C PRO A 336 -9.33 0.33 21.75
N ASP A 337 -9.50 1.58 21.31
CA ASP A 337 -10.59 2.01 20.45
C ASP A 337 -10.16 3.16 19.54
N PHE A 338 -11.03 3.52 18.61
CA PHE A 338 -10.74 4.55 17.62
C PHE A 338 -10.61 5.96 18.24
N ARG A 339 -11.38 6.32 19.28
CA ARG A 339 -11.26 7.64 19.92
C ARG A 339 -9.92 7.79 20.64
N ALA A 340 -9.47 6.73 21.33
CA ALA A 340 -8.13 6.66 21.89
C ALA A 340 -7.05 6.75 20.81
N GLY A 341 -7.27 6.12 19.66
CA GLY A 341 -6.41 6.25 18.48
C GLY A 341 -6.27 7.70 18.01
N LEU A 342 -7.39 8.43 17.86
CA LEU A 342 -7.37 9.84 17.44
C LEU A 342 -6.59 10.72 18.44
N ALA A 343 -6.88 10.57 19.73
CA ALA A 343 -6.17 11.30 20.79
C ALA A 343 -4.66 11.00 20.78
N ARG A 344 -4.29 9.72 20.57
CA ARG A 344 -2.87 9.34 20.49
C ARG A 344 -2.19 9.88 19.23
N ALA A 345 -2.85 9.88 18.08
CA ALA A 345 -2.28 10.46 16.87
C ALA A 345 -2.03 11.98 17.02
N GLU A 346 -2.98 12.70 17.61
CA GLU A 346 -2.83 14.13 17.91
C GLU A 346 -1.67 14.41 18.89
N ASP A 347 -1.59 13.64 19.98
CA ASP A 347 -0.48 13.69 20.94
C ASP A 347 0.87 13.44 20.25
N LEU A 348 0.99 12.39 19.44
CA LEU A 348 2.24 12.06 18.73
C LEU A 348 2.74 13.18 17.81
N PHE A 349 1.83 13.88 17.11
CA PHE A 349 2.18 15.02 16.28
C PHE A 349 2.56 16.25 17.12
N THR A 350 1.77 16.57 18.15
CA THR A 350 1.92 17.81 18.93
C THR A 350 3.06 17.75 19.96
N SER A 351 3.42 16.56 20.44
CA SER A 351 4.53 16.36 21.38
C SER A 351 5.91 16.32 20.70
N GLY A 352 5.96 16.35 19.35
CA GLY A 352 7.19 16.25 18.57
C GLY A 352 7.75 14.82 18.40
N ASN A 353 7.04 13.79 18.88
CA ASN A 353 7.51 12.40 18.77
C ASN A 353 7.64 11.96 17.31
N VAL A 354 6.69 12.35 16.45
CA VAL A 354 6.75 12.07 15.01
C VAL A 354 7.92 12.83 14.36
N GLU A 355 8.23 14.05 14.79
CA GLU A 355 9.40 14.80 14.32
C GLU A 355 10.71 14.07 14.65
N GLN A 356 10.81 13.54 15.86
CA GLN A 356 11.98 12.81 16.32
C GLN A 356 12.18 11.52 15.51
N LYS A 357 11.11 10.73 15.33
CA LYS A 357 11.16 9.52 14.48
C LYS A 357 11.50 9.87 13.03
N PHE A 358 10.93 10.95 12.50
CA PHE A 358 11.27 11.46 11.17
C PHE A 358 12.78 11.77 11.03
N LYS A 359 13.37 12.49 11.99
CA LYS A 359 14.81 12.80 12.01
C LYS A 359 15.66 11.53 12.14
N GLU A 360 15.28 10.60 13.01
CA GLU A 360 15.95 9.32 13.18
C GLU A 360 16.06 8.55 11.86
N ILE A 361 14.95 8.46 11.10
CA ILE A 361 14.93 7.80 9.79
C ILE A 361 15.84 8.53 8.79
N VAL A 362 15.76 9.87 8.70
CA VAL A 362 16.60 10.67 7.80
C VAL A 362 18.10 10.48 8.12
N ASP A 363 18.47 10.58 9.40
CA ASP A 363 19.84 10.42 9.86
C ASP A 363 20.37 9.02 9.58
N TYR A 364 19.55 7.98 9.77
CA TYR A 364 19.93 6.62 9.46
C TYR A 364 20.13 6.39 7.96
N LEU A 365 19.21 6.91 7.12
CA LEU A 365 19.35 6.86 5.67
C LEU A 365 20.63 7.56 5.18
N HIS A 366 20.99 8.70 5.77
CA HIS A 366 22.23 9.40 5.44
C HIS A 366 23.50 8.63 5.82
N LYS A 367 23.46 7.78 6.86
CA LYS A 367 24.59 6.93 7.24
C LYS A 367 24.82 5.75 6.29
N LEU A 368 23.81 5.37 5.51
CA LEU A 368 23.88 4.27 4.54
C LEU A 368 24.35 4.72 3.14
N LYS A 369 24.41 6.04 2.91
CA LYS A 369 25.01 6.66 1.72
C LYS A 369 26.50 6.85 1.94
#